data_AF-A0A0F7XMD8-F1
#
_entry.id   AF-A0A0F7XMD8-F1
#
_cell.length_a   1.000
_cell.length_b   1.000
_cell.length_c   1.000
_cell.angle_alpha   90.00
_cell.angle_beta   90.00
_cell.angle_gamma   90.00
#
_symmetry.space_group_name_H-M   'P 1'
#
loop_
_entity.id
_entity.type
_entity.pdbx_description
1 polymer ?
#
loop_
_entity_poly.entity_id
_entity_poly.type
_entity_poly.pdbx_seq_one_letter_code
_entity_poly.pdbx_strand_id
1 'polypeptide(L)'
;MYQLLSIGYSFVSFIALLWMLCYSPNYVTDLYRISLSAEESLGGIRAFPQAESLLGGACALNFPDLEERLPDLRKELLFLGSNDRPDACGGKFSLQLASSKECYIAALKERVYLNVTNSSRGPVYSFSPKGVPTELWIECFSVSVDGRVEVKVRLQGLHKELISKPRDCETLFLNPPANKLDCWEIAGFRVDASFPVKQKIRRIGVDKFLLMHGGAEYADKATKERVDFVSSDEENYSRYLAVGDVLLWDGNCWQTCGEFQGASSRAPLFEVKRIDDKVMIADLWNVGGTQRQTISLVKGVPSPIEINEVIREIEFTGMRSWSKPIVLVGGQRLILSPDDWILRTAKGWEKLSRADQIQDYVTGKVTGPLLVFEKLEKDLRGFVLRGHMFNAQRTLVETISLPLKQGFEPAVASQEVSSNTRSAAAHPGATNRGGS
;
A
#
# COMPACT_ATOMS: atom_id res chain seq x y z
N MET A 1 36.06 6.94 -82.82
CA MET A 1 34.89 7.84 -82.77
C MET A 1 33.59 7.09 -82.40
N TYR A 2 33.64 6.11 -81.50
CA TYR A 2 32.45 5.34 -81.05
C TYR A 2 32.36 5.18 -79.52
N GLN A 3 33.26 5.80 -78.73
CA GLN A 3 33.25 5.72 -77.27
C GLN A 3 32.66 6.95 -76.56
N LEU A 4 32.38 8.05 -77.28
CA LEU A 4 31.72 9.23 -76.72
C LEU A 4 30.18 9.18 -76.80
N LEU A 5 29.61 8.26 -77.59
CA LEU A 5 28.16 8.09 -77.70
C LEU A 5 27.56 7.21 -76.59
N SER A 6 28.33 6.30 -75.98
CA SER A 6 27.82 5.36 -74.98
C SER A 6 27.58 5.99 -73.59
N ILE A 7 28.39 7.00 -73.21
CA ILE A 7 28.28 7.67 -71.91
C ILE A 7 27.05 8.61 -71.87
N GLY A 8 26.65 9.19 -73.01
CA GLY A 8 25.48 10.06 -73.10
C GLY A 8 24.15 9.34 -72.86
N TYR A 9 23.98 8.12 -73.37
CA TYR A 9 22.72 7.36 -73.20
C TYR A 9 22.52 6.85 -71.78
N SER A 10 23.60 6.56 -71.05
CA SER A 10 23.53 6.15 -69.65
C SER A 10 23.11 7.31 -68.73
N PHE A 11 23.59 8.53 -69.01
CA PHE A 11 23.24 9.71 -68.23
C PHE A 11 21.80 10.17 -68.46
N VAL A 12 21.30 10.10 -69.69
CA VAL A 12 19.89 10.42 -70.01
C VAL A 12 18.94 9.40 -69.38
N SER A 13 19.31 8.11 -69.35
CA SER A 13 18.50 7.06 -68.69
C SER A 13 18.48 7.23 -67.17
N PHE A 14 19.59 7.67 -66.57
CA PHE A 14 19.67 7.94 -65.13
C PHE A 14 18.87 9.19 -64.73
N ILE A 15 18.89 10.25 -65.56
CA ILE A 15 18.05 11.44 -65.35
C ILE A 15 16.57 11.11 -65.54
N ALA A 16 16.20 10.29 -66.53
CA ALA A 16 14.81 9.86 -66.72
C ALA A 16 14.31 9.00 -65.54
N LEU A 17 15.14 8.13 -64.97
CA LEU A 17 14.82 7.34 -63.78
C LEU A 17 14.66 8.23 -62.54
N LEU A 18 15.54 9.23 -62.37
CA LEU A 18 15.43 10.20 -61.27
C LEU A 18 14.21 11.11 -61.43
N TRP A 19 13.84 11.47 -62.66
CA TRP A 19 12.63 12.24 -62.93
C TRP A 19 11.37 11.42 -62.64
N MET A 20 11.34 10.13 -62.98
CA MET A 20 10.26 9.22 -62.62
C MET A 20 10.16 8.96 -61.11
N LEU A 21 11.28 8.96 -60.38
CA LEU A 21 11.31 8.72 -58.93
C LEU A 21 11.07 9.98 -58.08
N CYS A 22 11.38 11.17 -58.60
CA CYS A 22 11.26 12.44 -57.87
C CYS A 22 10.05 13.30 -58.30
N TYR A 23 9.41 13.00 -59.44
CA TYR A 23 8.23 13.72 -59.95
C TYR A 23 6.99 12.82 -60.11
N SER A 24 6.78 11.87 -59.19
CA SER A 24 5.49 11.19 -59.03
C SER A 24 4.67 11.82 -57.88
N PRO A 25 3.92 12.90 -58.11
CA PRO A 25 2.83 13.28 -57.23
C PRO A 25 1.62 12.39 -57.52
N ASN A 26 1.14 11.68 -56.51
CA ASN A 26 -0.26 11.28 -56.28
C ASN A 26 -1.23 11.39 -57.47
N TYR A 27 -1.13 10.47 -58.44
CA TYR A 27 -2.11 10.31 -59.54
C TYR A 27 -2.99 9.07 -59.36
N VAL A 28 -3.38 8.76 -58.12
CA VAL A 28 -4.44 7.77 -57.82
C VAL A 28 -5.69 8.44 -57.24
N THR A 29 -5.61 9.71 -56.86
CA THR A 29 -6.75 10.47 -56.29
C THR A 29 -7.60 11.22 -57.33
N ASP A 30 -7.22 11.28 -58.61
CA ASP A 30 -7.97 12.03 -59.64
C ASP A 30 -8.86 11.17 -60.57
N LEU A 31 -8.83 9.84 -60.47
CA LEU A 31 -9.78 9.00 -61.24
C LEU A 31 -11.18 8.92 -60.60
N TYR A 32 -11.34 9.27 -59.32
CA TYR A 32 -12.65 9.36 -58.67
C TYR A 32 -13.28 10.76 -58.72
N ARG A 33 -12.53 11.79 -59.15
CA ARG A 33 -13.05 13.16 -59.19
C ARG A 33 -13.57 13.60 -60.56
N ILE A 34 -13.31 12.82 -61.62
CA ILE A 34 -13.82 13.09 -62.98
C ILE A 34 -15.29 12.64 -63.15
N SER A 35 -15.85 11.86 -62.21
CA SER A 35 -17.25 11.41 -62.29
C SER A 35 -18.27 12.33 -61.59
N LEU A 36 -17.87 13.47 -61.04
CA LEU A 36 -18.76 14.31 -60.21
C LEU A 36 -18.68 15.82 -60.49
N SER A 37 -18.29 16.23 -61.69
CA SER A 37 -18.37 17.65 -62.10
C SER A 37 -18.64 17.84 -63.59
N ALA A 38 -19.66 17.14 -64.10
CA ALA A 38 -20.19 17.39 -65.43
C ALA A 38 -21.72 17.35 -65.40
N GLU A 39 -22.32 18.24 -64.62
CA GLU A 39 -23.73 18.61 -64.83
C GLU A 39 -23.98 20.01 -64.29
N GLU A 40 -23.73 21.01 -65.15
CA GLU A 40 -24.57 22.20 -65.29
C GLU A 40 -24.03 23.04 -66.47
N SER A 41 -24.51 22.76 -67.68
CA SER A 41 -25.11 23.78 -68.56
C SER A 41 -25.29 23.28 -70.01
N LEU A 42 -26.50 23.56 -70.50
CA LEU A 42 -26.94 23.65 -71.91
C LEU A 42 -27.20 22.35 -72.70
N GLY A 43 -28.49 22.17 -72.99
CA GLY A 43 -28.97 21.68 -74.29
C GLY A 43 -29.30 20.20 -74.33
N GLY A 44 -30.58 19.88 -74.22
CA GLY A 44 -31.04 18.51 -74.03
C GLY A 44 -30.64 17.52 -75.11
N ILE A 45 -30.24 16.32 -74.68
CA ILE A 45 -30.29 15.07 -75.44
C ILE A 45 -30.67 13.95 -74.46
N ARG A 46 -31.84 13.35 -74.76
CA ARG A 46 -32.34 11.99 -74.51
C ARG A 46 -32.13 11.33 -73.14
N ALA A 47 -33.27 11.01 -72.54
CA ALA A 47 -33.46 10.07 -71.44
C ALA A 47 -32.46 8.89 -71.45
N PHE A 48 -31.72 8.74 -70.36
CA PHE A 48 -31.08 7.48 -70.00
C PHE A 48 -32.17 6.40 -69.87
N PRO A 49 -31.96 5.19 -70.40
CA PRO A 49 -32.90 4.09 -70.19
C PRO A 49 -33.01 3.80 -68.70
N GLN A 50 -34.25 3.69 -68.20
CA GLN A 50 -34.55 3.24 -66.84
C GLN A 50 -33.80 1.94 -66.55
N ALA A 51 -33.23 1.85 -65.35
CA ALA A 51 -32.33 0.80 -64.88
C ALA A 51 -32.97 -0.61 -64.75
N GLU A 52 -34.12 -0.88 -65.37
CA GLU A 52 -34.82 -2.15 -65.23
C GLU A 52 -34.36 -3.24 -66.21
N SER A 53 -33.46 -2.92 -67.17
CA SER A 53 -33.06 -3.88 -68.21
C SER A 53 -31.62 -4.39 -68.14
N LEU A 54 -30.92 -4.27 -67.00
CA LEU A 54 -29.54 -4.80 -66.85
C LEU A 54 -29.42 -6.06 -65.98
N LEU A 55 -30.54 -6.62 -65.50
CA LEU A 55 -30.53 -7.81 -64.61
C LEU A 55 -30.72 -9.14 -65.34
N GLY A 56 -30.80 -9.17 -66.67
CA GLY A 56 -31.03 -10.39 -67.44
C GLY A 56 -29.99 -10.61 -68.54
N GLY A 57 -28.90 -11.31 -68.23
CA GLY A 57 -27.93 -11.77 -69.23
C GLY A 57 -26.67 -12.37 -68.62
N ALA A 58 -25.94 -13.18 -69.38
CA ALA A 58 -24.73 -13.92 -68.96
C ALA A 58 -23.52 -13.05 -68.50
N CYS A 59 -23.68 -11.73 -68.47
CA CYS A 59 -22.72 -10.74 -67.95
C CYS A 59 -23.33 -9.91 -66.80
N ALA A 60 -24.24 -10.48 -66.01
CA ALA A 60 -24.70 -9.84 -64.79
C ALA A 60 -23.50 -9.61 -63.85
N LEU A 61 -23.22 -8.35 -63.53
CA LEU A 61 -22.20 -7.98 -62.56
C LEU A 61 -22.69 -8.46 -61.19
N ASN A 62 -22.16 -9.59 -60.73
CA ASN A 62 -22.32 -10.01 -59.34
C ASN A 62 -21.49 -9.05 -58.48
N PHE A 63 -22.15 -8.03 -57.92
CA PHE A 63 -21.58 -7.31 -56.80
C PHE A 63 -21.53 -8.30 -55.63
N PRO A 64 -20.34 -8.62 -55.09
CA PRO A 64 -20.31 -9.41 -53.88
C PRO A 64 -21.05 -8.65 -52.79
N ASP A 65 -22.07 -9.27 -52.19
CA ASP A 65 -22.72 -8.71 -51.02
C ASP A 65 -21.64 -8.40 -49.99
N LEU A 66 -21.51 -7.13 -49.64
CA LEU A 66 -20.54 -6.65 -48.68
C LEU A 66 -21.02 -7.14 -47.30
N GLU A 67 -20.65 -8.37 -46.95
CA GLU A 67 -21.02 -8.96 -45.67
C GLU A 67 -20.30 -8.21 -44.54
N GLU A 68 -21.02 -7.34 -43.85
CA GLU A 68 -20.54 -6.71 -42.64
C GLU A 68 -20.36 -7.78 -41.55
N ARG A 69 -19.16 -7.82 -40.95
CA ARG A 69 -18.78 -8.83 -39.96
C ARG A 69 -18.22 -8.17 -38.71
N LEU A 70 -18.52 -8.75 -37.55
CA LEU A 70 -17.92 -8.34 -36.29
C LEU A 70 -16.40 -8.55 -36.31
N PRO A 71 -15.61 -7.53 -35.92
CA PRO A 71 -14.17 -7.69 -35.78
C PRO A 71 -13.84 -8.61 -34.61
N ASP A 72 -12.79 -9.41 -34.75
CA ASP A 72 -12.27 -10.22 -33.64
C ASP A 72 -11.34 -9.39 -32.76
N LEU A 73 -11.86 -8.92 -31.63
CA LEU A 73 -11.11 -8.09 -30.68
C LEU A 73 -10.34 -8.91 -29.62
N ARG A 74 -10.31 -10.25 -29.69
CA ARG A 74 -9.69 -11.10 -28.65
C ARG A 74 -8.20 -10.83 -28.41
N LYS A 75 -7.47 -10.45 -29.45
CA LYS A 75 -6.04 -10.10 -29.36
C LYS A 75 -5.80 -8.61 -29.15
N GLU A 76 -6.84 -7.80 -29.34
CA GLU A 76 -6.75 -6.35 -29.26
C GLU A 76 -7.14 -5.84 -27.89
N LEU A 77 -8.21 -6.38 -27.30
CA LEU A 77 -8.72 -5.92 -26.02
C LEU A 77 -8.06 -6.69 -24.86
N LEU A 78 -7.33 -5.96 -24.03
CA LEU A 78 -6.67 -6.46 -22.84
C LEU A 78 -7.42 -5.98 -21.60
N PHE A 79 -7.85 -6.90 -20.74
CA PHE A 79 -8.42 -6.56 -19.45
C PHE A 79 -7.32 -6.43 -18.41
N LEU A 80 -7.13 -5.23 -17.84
CA LEU A 80 -6.09 -4.98 -16.84
C LEU A 80 -6.54 -5.30 -15.41
N GLY A 81 -7.85 -5.30 -15.15
CA GLY A 81 -8.42 -5.59 -13.84
C GLY A 81 -9.64 -4.72 -13.49
N SER A 82 -10.33 -5.08 -12.42
CA SER A 82 -11.37 -4.27 -11.78
C SER A 82 -10.75 -3.36 -10.72
N ASN A 83 -11.34 -2.18 -10.51
CA ASN A 83 -11.00 -1.35 -9.36
C ASN A 83 -11.86 -1.78 -8.17
N ASP A 84 -11.26 -2.60 -7.30
CA ASP A 84 -11.89 -3.16 -6.10
C ASP A 84 -11.41 -2.45 -4.81
N ARG A 85 -10.83 -1.24 -4.94
CA ARG A 85 -10.40 -0.47 -3.78
C ARG A 85 -11.58 -0.14 -2.87
N PRO A 86 -11.37 -0.12 -1.53
CA PRO A 86 -12.43 0.18 -0.57
C PRO A 86 -12.97 1.61 -0.70
N ASP A 87 -12.16 2.55 -1.20
CA ASP A 87 -12.54 3.96 -1.39
C ASP A 87 -13.05 4.26 -2.82
N ALA A 88 -13.03 3.28 -3.73
CA ALA A 88 -13.52 3.45 -5.09
C ALA A 88 -15.01 3.08 -5.19
N CYS A 89 -15.76 3.81 -6.03
CA CYS A 89 -17.04 3.31 -6.51
C CYS A 89 -16.75 2.09 -7.39
N GLY A 90 -16.97 0.88 -6.84
CA GLY A 90 -16.75 -0.39 -7.52
C GLY A 90 -17.50 -0.52 -8.85
N GLY A 91 -17.24 -1.61 -9.58
CA GLY A 91 -17.85 -1.85 -10.90
C GLY A 91 -17.23 -1.04 -12.03
N LYS A 92 -15.96 -0.64 -11.87
CA LYS A 92 -15.13 -0.04 -12.92
C LYS A 92 -14.08 -1.04 -13.40
N PHE A 93 -13.92 -1.14 -14.71
CA PHE A 93 -13.04 -2.08 -15.41
C PHE A 93 -11.99 -1.30 -16.17
N SER A 94 -10.72 -1.65 -15.97
CA SER A 94 -9.62 -1.06 -16.75
C SER A 94 -9.34 -1.94 -17.96
N LEU A 95 -9.47 -1.34 -19.14
CA LEU A 95 -9.23 -1.95 -20.45
C LEU A 95 -8.06 -1.26 -21.13
N GLN A 96 -7.28 -2.01 -21.89
CA GLN A 96 -6.22 -1.49 -22.75
C GLN A 96 -6.34 -2.08 -24.15
N LEU A 97 -6.08 -1.26 -25.17
CA LEU A 97 -6.00 -1.70 -26.57
C LEU A 97 -4.55 -2.08 -26.90
N ALA A 98 -4.34 -3.23 -27.53
CA ALA A 98 -3.00 -3.73 -27.83
C ALA A 98 -2.29 -2.91 -28.92
N SER A 99 -3.04 -2.41 -29.91
CA SER A 99 -2.50 -1.65 -31.04
C SER A 99 -2.09 -0.22 -30.65
N SER A 100 -2.97 0.51 -29.97
CA SER A 100 -2.73 1.91 -29.57
C SER A 100 -2.11 2.05 -28.17
N LYS A 101 -2.16 1.00 -27.34
CA LYS A 101 -1.79 1.01 -25.91
C LYS A 101 -2.61 1.98 -25.06
N GLU A 102 -3.67 2.56 -25.61
CA GLU A 102 -4.58 3.44 -24.87
C GLU A 102 -5.28 2.65 -23.77
N CYS A 103 -5.53 3.31 -22.64
CA CYS A 103 -6.24 2.74 -21.51
C CYS A 103 -7.58 3.45 -21.31
N TYR A 104 -8.62 2.69 -21.00
CA TYR A 104 -9.95 3.20 -20.69
C TYR A 104 -10.49 2.57 -19.41
N ILE A 105 -11.21 3.35 -18.60
CA ILE A 105 -11.89 2.86 -17.41
C ILE A 105 -13.39 2.86 -17.71
N ALA A 106 -13.93 1.67 -17.95
CA ALA A 106 -15.34 1.45 -18.27
C ALA A 106 -16.15 1.16 -17.00
N ALA A 107 -17.34 1.72 -16.88
CA ALA A 107 -18.32 1.29 -15.87
C ALA A 107 -19.12 0.08 -16.36
N LEU A 108 -19.79 -0.60 -15.42
CA LEU A 108 -20.69 -1.71 -15.72
C LEU A 108 -21.78 -1.28 -16.72
N LYS A 109 -21.90 -2.03 -17.84
CA LYS A 109 -22.83 -1.78 -18.95
C LYS A 109 -22.65 -0.42 -19.64
N GLU A 110 -21.52 0.25 -19.45
CA GLU A 110 -21.19 1.45 -20.20
C GLU A 110 -20.84 1.08 -21.65
N ARG A 111 -21.32 1.89 -22.60
CA ARG A 111 -20.95 1.76 -24.01
C ARG A 111 -19.64 2.49 -24.26
N VAL A 112 -18.58 1.73 -24.48
CA VAL A 112 -17.27 2.26 -24.82
C VAL A 112 -17.07 2.15 -26.33
N TYR A 113 -17.08 3.30 -26.99
CA TYR A 113 -16.98 3.40 -28.45
C TYR A 113 -15.52 3.31 -28.93
N LEU A 114 -15.31 2.63 -30.06
CA LEU A 114 -14.01 2.40 -30.67
C LEU A 114 -13.96 3.06 -32.05
N ASN A 115 -12.82 3.67 -32.36
CA ASN A 115 -12.46 4.14 -33.69
C ASN A 115 -11.55 3.11 -34.37
N VAL A 116 -11.73 2.92 -35.67
CA VAL A 116 -10.91 2.01 -36.48
C VAL A 116 -10.21 2.81 -37.55
N THR A 117 -8.88 2.81 -37.52
CA THR A 117 -8.04 3.48 -38.52
C THR A 117 -7.24 2.44 -39.27
N ASN A 118 -7.29 2.45 -40.60
CA ASN A 118 -6.52 1.51 -41.40
C ASN A 118 -5.04 1.94 -41.46
N SER A 119 -4.14 1.04 -41.10
CA SER A 119 -2.69 1.22 -41.25
C SER A 119 -2.10 0.16 -42.18
N SER A 120 -0.85 0.37 -42.63
CA SER A 120 -0.13 -0.60 -43.46
C SER A 120 0.11 -1.95 -42.76
N ARG A 121 -0.06 -2.04 -41.44
CA ARG A 121 0.09 -3.26 -40.64
C ARG A 121 -1.25 -3.88 -40.22
N GLY A 122 -2.37 -3.34 -40.68
CA GLY A 122 -3.72 -3.75 -40.30
C GLY A 122 -4.52 -2.65 -39.60
N PRO A 123 -5.74 -2.97 -39.14
CA PRO A 123 -6.59 -2.01 -38.42
C PRO A 123 -5.95 -1.66 -37.07
N VAL A 124 -5.93 -0.37 -36.76
CA VAL A 124 -5.53 0.17 -35.47
C VAL A 124 -6.78 0.66 -34.76
N TYR A 125 -6.95 0.23 -33.51
CA TYR A 125 -8.10 0.58 -32.69
C TYR A 125 -7.70 1.64 -31.67
N SER A 126 -8.54 2.66 -31.52
CA SER A 126 -8.41 3.67 -30.47
C SER A 126 -9.75 3.89 -29.78
N PHE A 127 -9.72 4.33 -28.52
CA PHE A 127 -10.93 4.70 -27.82
C PHE A 127 -11.46 6.03 -28.36
N SER A 128 -12.76 6.08 -28.63
CA SER A 128 -13.40 7.34 -28.99
C SER A 128 -13.41 8.30 -27.81
N PRO A 129 -13.23 9.62 -28.03
CA PRO A 129 -13.40 10.61 -26.97
C PRO A 129 -14.75 10.44 -26.26
N LYS A 130 -14.77 10.67 -24.93
CA LYS A 130 -15.97 10.46 -24.11
C LYS A 130 -17.19 11.17 -24.71
N GLY A 131 -18.24 10.39 -24.98
CA GLY A 131 -19.52 10.91 -25.49
C GLY A 131 -19.63 10.99 -27.00
N VAL A 132 -18.61 10.60 -27.77
CA VAL A 132 -18.69 10.53 -29.24
C VAL A 132 -19.03 9.09 -29.67
N PRO A 133 -20.28 8.82 -30.08
CA PRO A 133 -20.69 7.48 -30.49
C PRO A 133 -20.05 7.11 -31.82
N THR A 134 -19.68 5.84 -31.93
CA THR A 134 -19.20 5.20 -33.16
C THR A 134 -20.01 3.94 -33.43
N GLU A 135 -19.89 3.40 -34.65
CA GLU A 135 -20.60 2.19 -35.06
C GLU A 135 -20.14 0.95 -34.28
N LEU A 136 -18.90 0.92 -33.78
CA LEU A 136 -18.32 -0.18 -33.02
C LEU A 136 -18.17 0.21 -31.54
N TRP A 137 -18.80 -0.54 -30.65
CA TRP A 137 -18.62 -0.35 -29.21
C TRP A 137 -18.54 -1.66 -28.45
N ILE A 138 -18.06 -1.55 -27.22
CA ILE A 138 -17.97 -2.65 -26.27
C ILE A 138 -18.74 -2.31 -24.99
N GLU A 139 -19.31 -3.32 -24.35
CA GLU A 139 -20.01 -3.22 -23.07
C GLU A 139 -19.45 -4.25 -22.09
N CYS A 140 -19.07 -3.80 -20.88
CA CYS A 140 -18.53 -4.68 -19.84
C CYS A 140 -19.65 -5.18 -18.90
N PHE A 141 -19.68 -6.48 -18.65
CA PHE A 141 -20.58 -7.15 -17.73
C PHE A 141 -19.81 -7.75 -16.55
N SER A 142 -20.53 -8.10 -15.48
CA SER A 142 -19.91 -8.35 -14.16
C SER A 142 -18.83 -9.41 -14.20
N VAL A 143 -17.87 -9.25 -13.29
CA VAL A 143 -16.80 -10.21 -13.05
C VAL A 143 -17.41 -11.52 -12.58
N SER A 144 -17.17 -12.62 -13.31
CA SER A 144 -17.45 -13.97 -12.82
C SER A 144 -16.63 -14.26 -11.56
N VAL A 145 -17.01 -15.24 -10.74
CA VAL A 145 -16.33 -15.59 -9.46
C VAL A 145 -14.81 -15.80 -9.64
N ASP A 146 -14.35 -16.09 -10.86
CA ASP A 146 -12.96 -16.35 -11.22
C ASP A 146 -12.16 -15.08 -11.63
N GLY A 147 -12.67 -13.87 -11.42
CA GLY A 147 -11.95 -12.64 -11.76
C GLY A 147 -11.95 -12.29 -13.25
N ARG A 148 -12.80 -12.95 -14.06
CA ARG A 148 -12.91 -12.75 -15.52
C ARG A 148 -14.01 -11.76 -15.85
N VAL A 149 -13.78 -10.87 -16.81
CA VAL A 149 -14.79 -9.93 -17.31
C VAL A 149 -15.43 -10.45 -18.59
N GLU A 150 -16.76 -10.36 -18.67
CA GLU A 150 -17.51 -10.60 -19.91
C GLU A 150 -17.63 -9.27 -20.66
N VAL A 151 -17.11 -9.22 -21.89
CA VAL A 151 -17.20 -8.05 -22.76
C VAL A 151 -18.04 -8.40 -23.97
N LYS A 152 -19.10 -7.63 -24.23
CA LYS A 152 -19.90 -7.77 -25.44
C LYS A 152 -19.47 -6.77 -26.48
N VAL A 153 -19.14 -7.25 -27.68
CA VAL A 153 -18.79 -6.44 -28.85
C VAL A 153 -20.04 -6.22 -29.69
N ARG A 154 -20.27 -4.97 -30.06
CA ARG A 154 -21.46 -4.55 -30.82
C ARG A 154 -21.02 -3.69 -31.99
N LEU A 155 -21.57 -3.99 -33.17
CA LEU A 155 -21.35 -3.23 -34.39
C LEU A 155 -22.70 -2.87 -35.00
N GLN A 156 -22.90 -1.58 -35.28
CA GLN A 156 -24.04 -1.09 -36.04
C GLN A 156 -23.65 -1.02 -37.51
N GLY A 157 -24.36 -1.79 -38.35
CA GLY A 157 -24.14 -1.80 -39.78
C GLY A 157 -24.69 -0.56 -40.48
N LEU A 158 -24.42 -0.43 -41.78
CA LEU A 158 -24.83 0.71 -42.62
C LEU A 158 -26.36 0.93 -42.61
N HIS A 159 -27.14 -0.15 -42.44
CA HIS A 159 -28.60 -0.11 -42.38
C HIS A 159 -29.15 0.14 -40.97
N LYS A 160 -28.29 0.52 -40.01
CA LYS A 160 -28.59 0.68 -38.57
C LYS A 160 -28.98 -0.62 -37.85
N GLU A 161 -28.85 -1.76 -38.50
CA GLU A 161 -29.05 -3.07 -37.89
C GLU A 161 -27.81 -3.48 -37.08
N LEU A 162 -28.02 -4.30 -36.05
CA LEU A 162 -26.95 -4.76 -35.19
C LEU A 162 -26.36 -6.06 -35.74
N ILE A 163 -25.09 -6.01 -36.13
CA ILE A 163 -24.38 -7.15 -36.69
C ILE A 163 -23.94 -8.07 -35.55
N SER A 164 -24.33 -9.34 -35.66
CA SER A 164 -24.01 -10.39 -34.67
C SER A 164 -23.19 -11.54 -35.24
N LYS A 165 -22.80 -11.48 -36.53
CA LYS A 165 -21.99 -12.51 -37.19
C LYS A 165 -20.52 -12.07 -37.28
N PRO A 166 -19.55 -12.94 -36.95
CA PRO A 166 -19.69 -14.26 -36.33
C PRO A 166 -20.04 -14.17 -34.83
N ARG A 167 -20.89 -15.09 -34.34
CA ARG A 167 -21.37 -15.11 -32.93
C ARG A 167 -20.23 -15.24 -31.91
N ASP A 168 -19.14 -15.90 -32.30
CA ASP A 168 -17.98 -16.13 -31.43
C ASP A 168 -17.20 -14.83 -31.13
N CYS A 169 -17.40 -13.77 -31.92
CA CYS A 169 -16.81 -12.45 -31.69
C CYS A 169 -17.73 -11.53 -30.89
N GLU A 170 -19.00 -11.91 -30.65
CA GLU A 170 -19.98 -11.09 -29.93
C GLU A 170 -19.67 -11.01 -28.44
N THR A 171 -19.23 -12.11 -27.83
CA THR A 171 -18.97 -12.19 -26.39
C THR A 171 -17.55 -12.68 -26.13
N LEU A 172 -16.76 -11.86 -25.45
CA LEU A 172 -15.37 -12.13 -25.09
C LEU A 172 -15.26 -12.31 -23.59
N PHE A 173 -14.58 -13.38 -23.17
CA PHE A 173 -14.20 -13.57 -21.77
C PHE A 173 -12.74 -13.23 -21.62
N LEU A 174 -12.45 -12.08 -20.99
CA LEU A 174 -11.09 -11.61 -20.82
C LEU A 174 -10.60 -11.94 -19.42
N ASN A 175 -9.42 -12.54 -19.37
CA ASN A 175 -8.70 -12.79 -18.13
C ASN A 175 -7.72 -11.62 -17.89
N PRO A 176 -7.49 -11.23 -16.63
CA PRO A 176 -6.37 -10.36 -16.32
C PRO A 176 -5.07 -11.04 -16.78
N PRO A 177 -4.10 -10.28 -17.32
CA PRO A 177 -2.86 -10.85 -17.81
C PRO A 177 -2.11 -11.57 -16.67
N ALA A 178 -1.97 -12.88 -16.77
CA ALA A 178 -1.26 -13.70 -15.78
C ALA A 178 0.22 -13.33 -15.60
N ASN A 179 0.80 -12.60 -16.57
CA ASN A 179 2.25 -12.42 -16.73
C ASN A 179 2.75 -10.97 -16.63
N LYS A 180 1.94 -10.04 -16.13
CA LYS A 180 2.48 -8.76 -15.67
C LYS A 180 2.35 -8.69 -14.17
N LEU A 181 3.35 -9.26 -13.48
CA LEU A 181 3.86 -8.68 -12.24
C LEU A 181 4.40 -7.29 -12.60
N ASP A 182 3.51 -6.37 -12.99
CA ASP A 182 3.85 -4.97 -13.08
C ASP A 182 4.25 -4.59 -11.66
N CYS A 183 5.56 -4.47 -11.49
CA CYS A 183 6.20 -4.13 -10.24
C CYS A 183 5.83 -2.68 -9.99
N TRP A 184 4.71 -2.46 -9.31
CA TRP A 184 4.34 -1.14 -8.88
C TRP A 184 5.12 -0.80 -7.61
N GLU A 185 5.38 0.49 -7.45
CA GLU A 185 6.26 1.00 -6.41
C GLU A 185 5.51 2.02 -5.56
N ILE A 186 5.84 2.02 -4.27
CA ILE A 186 5.46 3.08 -3.34
C ILE A 186 6.77 3.61 -2.75
N ALA A 187 6.98 4.92 -2.83
CA ALA A 187 8.21 5.57 -2.35
C ALA A 187 9.50 4.99 -2.96
N GLY A 188 9.46 4.56 -4.24
CA GLY A 188 10.60 3.93 -4.91
C GLY A 188 10.88 2.49 -4.49
N PHE A 189 10.05 1.89 -3.63
CA PHE A 189 10.14 0.47 -3.27
C PHE A 189 9.09 -0.33 -4.00
N ARG A 190 9.53 -1.38 -4.70
CA ARG A 190 8.65 -2.41 -5.25
C ARG A 190 7.77 -3.01 -4.16
N VAL A 191 6.47 -3.03 -4.42
CA VAL A 191 5.47 -3.63 -3.54
C VAL A 191 5.48 -5.15 -3.74
N ASP A 192 5.99 -5.85 -2.73
CA ASP A 192 6.06 -7.30 -2.63
C ASP A 192 5.93 -7.73 -1.15
N ALA A 193 6.06 -9.02 -0.85
CA ALA A 193 5.99 -9.52 0.53
C ALA A 193 7.06 -8.91 1.47
N SER A 194 8.16 -8.38 0.94
CA SER A 194 9.24 -7.74 1.70
C SER A 194 9.04 -6.22 1.88
N PHE A 195 7.99 -5.65 1.29
CA PHE A 195 7.69 -4.23 1.37
C PHE A 195 7.68 -3.67 2.82
N PRO A 196 7.06 -4.34 3.82
CA PRO A 196 7.10 -3.85 5.20
C PRO A 196 8.53 -3.70 5.74
N VAL A 197 9.43 -4.60 5.37
CA VAL A 197 10.83 -4.55 5.81
C VAL A 197 11.56 -3.38 5.12
N LYS A 198 11.34 -3.18 3.82
CA LYS A 198 11.94 -2.08 3.03
C LYS A 198 11.50 -0.71 3.54
N GLN A 199 10.21 -0.53 3.83
CA GLN A 199 9.68 0.70 4.45
C GLN A 199 9.82 0.73 5.97
N LYS A 200 10.51 -0.24 6.59
CA LYS A 200 10.72 -0.33 8.04
C LYS A 200 9.42 -0.26 8.87
N ILE A 201 8.30 -0.75 8.33
CA ILE A 201 6.99 -0.80 8.98
C ILE A 201 7.01 -1.86 10.08
N ARG A 202 6.65 -1.48 11.31
CA ARG A 202 6.67 -2.38 12.46
C ARG A 202 5.36 -2.33 13.23
N ARG A 203 4.71 -3.48 13.39
CA ARG A 203 3.61 -3.62 14.34
C ARG A 203 4.18 -3.77 15.74
N ILE A 204 3.78 -2.87 16.63
CA ILE A 204 4.22 -2.89 18.02
C ILE A 204 3.18 -3.58 18.91
N GLY A 205 1.94 -3.13 18.86
CA GLY A 205 0.91 -3.60 19.78
C GLY A 205 -0.02 -2.47 20.22
N VAL A 206 -1.02 -2.83 21.04
CA VAL A 206 -1.81 -1.86 21.80
C VAL A 206 -0.91 -1.14 22.81
N ASP A 207 -1.03 0.18 22.87
CA ASP A 207 -0.29 1.02 23.80
C ASP A 207 -0.96 1.00 25.18
N LYS A 208 -0.38 0.24 26.12
CA LYS A 208 -0.88 0.08 27.49
C LYS A 208 -0.77 1.36 28.31
N PHE A 209 0.20 2.21 27.98
CA PHE A 209 0.35 3.49 28.64
C PHE A 209 -0.83 4.41 28.28
N LEU A 210 -1.17 4.54 26.99
CA LEU A 210 -2.34 5.32 26.58
C LEU A 210 -3.65 4.77 27.15
N LEU A 211 -3.77 3.45 27.28
CA LEU A 211 -4.94 2.80 27.88
C LEU A 211 -5.13 3.17 29.36
N MET A 212 -4.05 3.33 30.12
CA MET A 212 -4.11 3.61 31.57
C MET A 212 -4.02 5.09 31.91
N HIS A 213 -3.20 5.85 31.16
CA HIS A 213 -2.82 7.23 31.48
C HIS A 213 -3.04 8.21 30.33
N GLY A 214 -3.59 7.78 29.19
CA GLY A 214 -3.86 8.67 28.05
C GLY A 214 -5.03 9.63 28.28
N GLY A 215 -5.98 9.32 29.14
CA GLY A 215 -7.16 10.18 29.33
C GLY A 215 -8.12 10.16 28.13
N ALA A 216 -9.11 11.06 28.14
CA ALA A 216 -10.23 11.03 27.20
C ALA A 216 -9.83 11.36 25.75
N GLU A 217 -8.85 12.26 25.56
CA GLU A 217 -8.38 12.68 24.24
C GLU A 217 -7.66 11.57 23.43
N TYR A 218 -7.17 10.52 24.10
CA TYR A 218 -6.49 9.39 23.47
C TYR A 218 -7.31 8.10 23.51
N ALA A 219 -8.56 8.13 23.99
CA ALA A 219 -9.41 6.94 24.12
C ALA A 219 -9.58 6.19 22.78
N ASP A 220 -9.75 6.93 21.68
CA ASP A 220 -9.88 6.37 20.33
C ASP A 220 -8.59 5.68 19.83
N LYS A 221 -7.43 6.12 20.31
CA LYS A 221 -6.11 5.57 19.94
C LYS A 221 -5.70 4.43 20.86
N ALA A 222 -6.07 4.51 22.13
CA ALA A 222 -5.67 3.57 23.18
C ALA A 222 -6.14 2.13 22.93
N THR A 223 -7.24 1.94 22.21
CA THR A 223 -7.79 0.61 21.89
C THR A 223 -7.26 0.02 20.58
N LYS A 224 -6.56 0.83 19.78
CA LYS A 224 -6.05 0.45 18.46
C LYS A 224 -4.64 -0.11 18.54
N GLU A 225 -4.23 -0.81 17.50
CA GLU A 225 -2.87 -1.34 17.36
C GLU A 225 -1.92 -0.24 16.86
N ARG A 226 -0.82 0.00 17.58
CA ARG A 226 0.23 0.93 17.15
C ARG A 226 1.12 0.27 16.10
N VAL A 227 1.23 0.95 14.96
CA VAL A 227 2.15 0.60 13.87
C VAL A 227 3.10 1.77 13.67
N ASP A 228 4.39 1.48 13.76
CA ASP A 228 5.47 2.45 13.56
C ASP A 228 5.93 2.39 12.10
N PHE A 229 6.14 3.56 11.52
CA PHE A 229 6.57 3.80 10.15
C PHE A 229 7.78 4.71 10.14
N VAL A 230 8.48 4.74 9.02
CA VAL A 230 9.56 5.68 8.73
C VAL A 230 9.15 6.50 7.51
N SER A 231 9.24 7.82 7.59
CA SER A 231 8.95 8.71 6.46
C SER A 231 10.05 8.60 5.40
N SER A 232 9.82 9.16 4.22
CA SER A 232 10.88 9.28 3.20
C SER A 232 12.04 10.15 3.69
N ASP A 233 11.79 11.06 4.64
CA ASP A 233 12.79 11.90 5.31
C ASP A 233 13.51 11.20 6.49
N GLU A 234 13.32 9.89 6.65
CA GLU A 234 13.87 9.06 7.73
C GLU A 234 13.37 9.38 9.15
N GLU A 235 12.25 10.11 9.28
CA GLU A 235 11.64 10.38 10.57
C GLU A 235 10.69 9.24 10.99
N ASN A 236 10.81 8.79 12.24
CA ASN A 236 9.91 7.78 12.80
C ASN A 236 8.58 8.42 13.21
N TYR A 237 7.48 7.80 12.84
CA TYR A 237 6.14 8.19 13.29
C TYR A 237 5.26 6.96 13.51
N SER A 238 4.25 7.10 14.35
CA SER A 238 3.30 6.03 14.64
C SER A 238 1.89 6.35 14.12
N ARG A 239 1.16 5.31 13.73
CA ARG A 239 -0.29 5.35 13.49
C ARG A 239 -0.97 4.27 14.33
N TYR A 240 -2.20 4.56 14.72
CA TYR A 240 -3.04 3.69 15.54
C TYR A 240 -4.15 3.16 14.66
N LEU A 241 -4.13 1.85 14.38
CA LEU A 241 -4.97 1.22 13.38
C LEU A 241 -5.91 0.17 13.99
N ALA A 242 -7.15 0.17 13.52
CA ALA A 242 -8.17 -0.85 13.75
C ALA A 242 -8.47 -1.60 12.45
N VAL A 243 -9.23 -2.70 12.55
CA VAL A 243 -9.77 -3.39 11.37
C VAL A 243 -10.68 -2.45 10.59
N GLY A 244 -10.46 -2.35 9.28
CA GLY A 244 -11.18 -1.45 8.39
C GLY A 244 -10.57 -0.05 8.28
N ASP A 245 -9.56 0.30 9.09
CA ASP A 245 -8.87 1.58 8.95
C ASP A 245 -8.07 1.60 7.64
N VAL A 246 -8.06 2.77 7.00
CA VAL A 246 -7.42 3.03 5.72
C VAL A 246 -6.40 4.15 5.86
N LEU A 247 -5.21 3.93 5.31
CA LEU A 247 -4.16 4.94 5.17
C LEU A 247 -3.90 5.22 3.69
N LEU A 248 -3.56 6.46 3.40
CA LEU A 248 -3.21 6.95 2.07
C LEU A 248 -1.77 7.46 2.10
N TRP A 249 -1.02 7.14 1.05
CA TRP A 249 0.36 7.61 0.89
C TRP A 249 0.37 9.00 0.22
N ASP A 250 0.91 10.01 0.91
CA ASP A 250 0.98 11.40 0.41
C ASP A 250 2.24 11.69 -0.43
N GLY A 251 3.19 10.75 -0.50
CA GLY A 251 4.51 10.93 -1.10
C GLY A 251 5.66 10.78 -0.09
N ASN A 252 5.40 11.06 1.18
CA ASN A 252 6.37 11.02 2.28
C ASN A 252 5.93 10.12 3.46
N CYS A 253 4.64 10.14 3.80
CA CYS A 253 4.10 9.42 4.93
C CYS A 253 2.70 8.82 4.66
N TRP A 254 2.35 7.83 5.48
CA TRP A 254 1.03 7.25 5.53
C TRP A 254 0.13 8.12 6.41
N GLN A 255 -0.92 8.67 5.82
CA GLN A 255 -1.89 9.53 6.50
C GLN A 255 -3.24 8.85 6.60
N THR A 256 -3.99 9.16 7.65
CA THR A 256 -5.38 8.71 7.77
C THR A 256 -6.26 9.49 6.79
N CYS A 257 -7.39 8.91 6.36
CA CYS A 257 -8.28 9.57 5.40
C CYS A 257 -8.76 10.97 5.82
N GLY A 258 -8.85 11.26 7.13
CA GLY A 258 -9.23 12.58 7.63
C GLY A 258 -8.12 13.63 7.56
N GLU A 259 -6.85 13.21 7.59
CA GLU A 259 -5.67 14.09 7.54
C GLU A 259 -5.16 14.29 6.11
N PHE A 260 -5.49 13.37 5.21
CA PHE A 260 -5.00 13.35 3.84
C PHE A 260 -5.49 14.55 3.02
N GLN A 261 -4.54 15.41 2.62
CA GLN A 261 -4.81 16.57 1.77
C GLN A 261 -4.71 16.17 0.29
N GLY A 262 -5.70 15.45 -0.23
CA GLY A 262 -5.75 15.09 -1.65
C GLY A 262 -6.93 14.21 -2.04
N ALA A 263 -7.05 13.93 -3.34
CA ALA A 263 -7.98 12.94 -3.83
C ALA A 263 -7.44 11.54 -3.55
N SER A 264 -8.16 10.74 -2.76
CA SER A 264 -7.75 9.38 -2.38
C SER A 264 -7.47 8.48 -3.60
N SER A 265 -8.17 8.73 -4.71
CA SER A 265 -8.00 8.06 -6.00
C SER A 265 -6.65 8.27 -6.68
N ARG A 266 -5.81 9.19 -6.19
CA ARG A 266 -4.46 9.47 -6.71
C ARG A 266 -3.34 8.93 -5.84
N ALA A 267 -3.67 8.34 -4.69
CA ALA A 267 -2.69 7.81 -3.76
C ALA A 267 -2.77 6.27 -3.67
N PRO A 268 -1.63 5.61 -3.44
CA PRO A 268 -1.61 4.25 -2.91
C PRO A 268 -2.39 4.16 -1.59
N LEU A 269 -3.02 3.01 -1.38
CA LEU A 269 -3.89 2.80 -0.22
C LEU A 269 -3.43 1.58 0.58
N PHE A 270 -3.42 1.72 1.90
CA PHE A 270 -3.15 0.66 2.86
C PHE A 270 -4.42 0.42 3.67
N GLU A 271 -4.96 -0.79 3.64
CA GLU A 271 -6.20 -1.14 4.35
C GLU A 271 -5.94 -2.28 5.32
N VAL A 272 -6.35 -2.12 6.58
CA VAL A 272 -6.26 -3.21 7.56
C VAL A 272 -7.45 -4.16 7.40
N LYS A 273 -7.18 -5.39 6.94
CA LYS A 273 -8.22 -6.42 6.76
C LYS A 273 -8.48 -7.23 8.02
N ARG A 274 -7.43 -7.57 8.77
CA ARG A 274 -7.53 -8.42 9.95
C ARG A 274 -6.43 -8.11 10.95
N ILE A 275 -6.76 -8.17 12.23
CA ILE A 275 -5.82 -8.08 13.33
C ILE A 275 -6.03 -9.32 14.21
N ASP A 276 -5.02 -10.19 14.23
CA ASP A 276 -4.93 -11.30 15.18
C ASP A 276 -3.88 -10.97 16.25
N ASP A 277 -3.78 -11.80 17.29
CA ASP A 277 -2.80 -11.59 18.39
C ASP A 277 -1.34 -11.53 17.90
N LYS A 278 -1.00 -12.34 16.89
CA LYS A 278 0.37 -12.47 16.37
C LYS A 278 0.62 -11.66 15.10
N VAL A 279 -0.38 -11.57 14.22
CA VAL A 279 -0.21 -11.04 12.86
C VAL A 279 -1.34 -10.06 12.54
N MET A 280 -0.98 -8.94 11.92
CA MET A 280 -1.92 -8.02 11.29
C MET A 280 -1.80 -8.22 9.78
N ILE A 281 -2.93 -8.40 9.12
CA ILE A 281 -3.01 -8.54 7.67
C ILE A 281 -3.56 -7.26 7.09
N ALA A 282 -2.82 -6.67 6.16
CA ALA A 282 -3.22 -5.47 5.46
C ALA A 282 -3.09 -5.67 3.94
N ASP A 283 -3.96 -5.02 3.19
CA ASP A 283 -3.92 -4.97 1.73
C ASP A 283 -3.36 -3.62 1.27
N LEU A 284 -2.32 -3.67 0.45
CA LEU A 284 -1.78 -2.53 -0.28
C LEU A 284 -2.39 -2.48 -1.66
N TRP A 285 -2.88 -1.32 -2.05
CA TRP A 285 -3.54 -1.08 -3.32
C TRP A 285 -2.81 -0.01 -4.13
N ASN A 286 -2.68 -0.26 -5.44
CA ASN A 286 -2.13 0.73 -6.35
C ASN A 286 -3.10 1.89 -6.58
N VAL A 287 -2.59 2.98 -7.16
CA VAL A 287 -3.39 4.17 -7.46
C VAL A 287 -4.61 3.82 -8.33
N GLY A 288 -4.44 2.94 -9.33
CA GLY A 288 -5.52 2.52 -10.23
C GLY A 288 -6.54 1.55 -9.62
N GLY A 289 -6.26 0.97 -8.45
CA GLY A 289 -7.06 -0.06 -7.79
C GLY A 289 -7.11 -1.41 -8.50
N THR A 290 -6.32 -1.59 -9.55
CA THR A 290 -6.23 -2.83 -10.33
C THR A 290 -5.29 -3.86 -9.72
N GLN A 291 -4.39 -3.43 -8.84
CA GLN A 291 -3.41 -4.30 -8.21
C GLN A 291 -3.51 -4.20 -6.70
N ARG A 292 -3.43 -5.38 -6.08
CA ARG A 292 -3.49 -5.57 -4.65
C ARG A 292 -2.38 -6.51 -4.20
N GLN A 293 -1.66 -6.11 -3.16
CA GLN A 293 -0.70 -6.96 -2.48
C GLN A 293 -1.06 -7.08 -1.00
N THR A 294 -1.34 -8.30 -0.56
CA THR A 294 -1.54 -8.58 0.86
C THR A 294 -0.17 -8.67 1.55
N ILE A 295 -0.01 -7.95 2.66
CA ILE A 295 1.17 -7.96 3.52
C ILE A 295 0.79 -8.43 4.92
N SER A 296 1.76 -9.00 5.63
CA SER A 296 1.59 -9.49 6.99
C SER A 296 2.60 -8.81 7.91
N LEU A 297 2.10 -8.14 8.96
CA LEU A 297 2.90 -7.49 9.97
C LEU A 297 2.87 -8.33 11.25
N VAL A 298 4.02 -8.89 11.63
CA VAL A 298 4.17 -9.66 12.87
C VAL A 298 4.32 -8.69 14.03
N LYS A 299 3.59 -8.95 15.12
CA LYS A 299 3.69 -8.19 16.36
C LYS A 299 5.07 -8.40 16.98
N GLY A 300 5.77 -7.32 17.30
CA GLY A 300 7.01 -7.38 18.07
C GLY A 300 6.76 -8.07 19.42
N VAL A 301 7.57 -9.07 19.76
CA VAL A 301 7.49 -9.72 21.07
C VAL A 301 8.25 -8.86 22.08
N PRO A 302 7.56 -8.25 23.06
CA PRO A 302 8.25 -7.48 24.09
C PRO A 302 8.97 -8.43 25.04
N SER A 303 10.16 -8.05 25.51
CA SER A 303 10.93 -8.83 26.47
C SER A 303 10.57 -8.44 27.91
N PRO A 304 10.03 -9.35 28.75
CA PRO A 304 9.76 -9.06 30.16
C PRO A 304 11.03 -8.87 31.00
N ILE A 305 12.17 -9.35 30.50
CA ILE A 305 13.47 -9.24 31.18
C ILE A 305 13.87 -7.76 31.33
N GLU A 306 13.56 -6.93 30.33
CA GLU A 306 13.86 -5.50 30.33
C GLU A 306 13.26 -4.79 31.56
N ILE A 307 11.99 -5.06 31.87
CA ILE A 307 11.29 -4.44 33.01
C ILE A 307 11.93 -4.87 34.33
N ASN A 308 12.18 -6.16 34.50
CA ASN A 308 12.72 -6.71 35.74
C ASN A 308 14.14 -6.21 36.05
N GLU A 309 14.98 -6.02 35.03
CA GLU A 309 16.31 -5.43 35.19
C GLU A 309 16.23 -3.95 35.56
N VAL A 310 15.35 -3.19 34.90
CA VAL A 310 15.11 -1.77 35.17
C VAL A 310 14.61 -1.55 36.60
N ILE A 311 13.71 -2.41 37.10
CA ILE A 311 13.17 -2.31 38.47
C ILE A 311 14.27 -2.44 39.53
N ARG A 312 15.29 -3.28 39.29
CA ARG A 312 16.42 -3.47 40.24
C ARG A 312 17.27 -2.22 40.44
N GLU A 313 17.18 -1.25 39.52
CA GLU A 313 17.90 0.03 39.62
C GLU A 313 17.17 1.06 40.49
N ILE A 314 15.95 0.75 40.94
CA ILE A 314 15.09 1.64 41.74
C ILE A 314 15.02 1.12 43.18
N GLU A 315 15.42 1.96 44.12
CA GLU A 315 15.35 1.66 45.53
C GLU A 315 14.55 2.71 46.29
N PHE A 316 13.59 2.28 47.11
CA PHE A 316 12.85 3.18 47.99
C PHE A 316 13.64 3.37 49.30
N THR A 317 14.26 4.54 49.46
CA THR A 317 15.28 4.79 50.52
C THR A 317 14.74 5.55 51.72
N GLY A 318 13.66 6.30 51.59
CA GLY A 318 13.15 7.13 52.67
C GLY A 318 11.94 7.95 52.26
N MET A 319 11.44 8.78 53.16
CA MET A 319 10.30 9.67 52.89
C MET A 319 10.66 11.09 53.32
N ARG A 320 10.35 12.08 52.48
CA ARG A 320 10.44 13.49 52.86
C ARG A 320 9.18 13.93 53.60
N SER A 321 8.02 13.43 53.16
CA SER A 321 6.71 13.58 53.80
C SER A 321 5.86 12.34 53.53
N TRP A 322 4.69 12.24 54.17
CA TRP A 322 3.75 11.12 54.03
C TRP A 322 3.31 10.81 52.59
N SER A 323 3.40 11.79 51.68
CA SER A 323 3.04 11.67 50.27
C SER A 323 4.23 11.81 49.31
N LYS A 324 5.45 12.02 49.83
CA LYS A 324 6.64 12.27 49.02
C LYS A 324 7.76 11.28 49.32
N PRO A 325 7.78 10.12 48.64
CA PRO A 325 8.85 9.17 48.80
C PRO A 325 10.15 9.68 48.19
N ILE A 326 11.24 9.21 48.75
CA ILE A 326 12.60 9.42 48.28
C ILE A 326 13.06 8.10 47.68
N VAL A 327 13.31 8.11 46.38
CA VAL A 327 13.82 6.96 45.65
C VAL A 327 15.27 7.23 45.21
N LEU A 328 16.07 6.18 45.20
CA LEU A 328 17.38 6.17 44.58
C LEU A 328 17.21 5.43 43.25
N VAL A 329 17.47 6.11 42.14
CA VAL A 329 17.31 5.56 40.80
C VAL A 329 18.59 5.75 40.03
N GLY A 330 19.25 4.65 39.64
CA GLY A 330 20.54 4.72 38.94
C GLY A 330 21.62 5.52 39.69
N GLY A 331 21.59 5.50 41.03
CA GLY A 331 22.50 6.28 41.88
C GLY A 331 22.09 7.74 42.13
N GLN A 332 21.02 8.24 41.51
CA GLN A 332 20.49 9.58 41.74
C GLN A 332 19.30 9.57 42.70
N ARG A 333 19.32 10.45 43.71
CA ARG A 333 18.23 10.59 44.68
C ARG A 333 17.14 11.52 44.12
N LEU A 334 15.93 11.00 43.96
CA LEU A 334 14.77 11.73 43.47
C LEU A 334 13.65 11.75 44.54
N ILE A 335 12.89 12.83 44.58
CA ILE A 335 11.70 12.97 45.41
C ILE A 335 10.49 12.90 44.49
N LEU A 336 9.61 11.93 44.74
CA LEU A 336 8.41 11.75 43.94
C LEU A 336 7.20 12.38 44.63
N SER A 337 6.22 12.73 43.81
CA SER A 337 4.87 13.15 44.15
C SER A 337 3.91 12.32 43.27
N PRO A 338 2.66 12.08 43.70
CA PRO A 338 1.69 11.31 42.92
C PRO A 338 1.63 11.76 41.47
N ASP A 339 1.52 10.80 40.55
CA ASP A 339 1.50 10.99 39.10
C ASP A 339 2.81 11.49 38.47
N ASP A 340 3.92 11.52 39.23
CA ASP A 340 5.23 11.80 38.66
C ASP A 340 5.68 10.69 37.71
N TRP A 341 6.25 11.10 36.59
CA TRP A 341 6.76 10.22 35.54
C TRP A 341 8.29 10.23 35.54
N ILE A 342 8.91 9.05 35.61
CA ILE A 342 10.36 8.90 35.55
C ILE A 342 10.70 8.02 34.36
N LEU A 343 11.47 8.57 33.44
CA LEU A 343 11.87 7.91 32.20
C LEU A 343 13.35 7.52 32.27
N ARG A 344 13.66 6.29 31.90
CA ARG A 344 15.03 5.85 31.67
C ARG A 344 15.45 6.16 30.24
N THR A 345 16.39 7.08 30.07
CA THR A 345 17.00 7.45 28.78
C THR A 345 18.43 6.91 28.69
N ALA A 346 19.08 7.09 27.53
CA ALA A 346 20.50 6.75 27.36
C ALA A 346 21.44 7.55 28.29
N LYS A 347 21.02 8.73 28.77
CA LYS A 347 21.80 9.57 29.69
C LYS A 347 21.58 9.20 31.16
N GLY A 348 20.63 8.32 31.44
CA GLY A 348 20.20 7.95 32.79
C GLY A 348 18.72 8.25 33.02
N TRP A 349 18.36 8.34 34.30
CA TRP A 349 16.98 8.50 34.74
C TRP A 349 16.61 9.98 34.86
N GLU A 350 15.50 10.36 34.23
CA GLU A 350 15.01 11.72 34.21
C GLU A 350 13.54 11.78 34.63
N LYS A 351 13.21 12.74 35.49
CA LYS A 351 11.83 13.04 35.84
C LYS A 351 11.22 13.95 34.77
N LEU A 352 10.18 13.48 34.10
CA LEU A 352 9.41 14.28 33.16
C LEU A 352 8.47 15.19 33.93
N SER A 353 8.77 16.48 33.97
CA SER A 353 7.98 17.46 34.73
C SER A 353 7.39 18.57 33.86
N ARG A 354 7.95 18.79 32.67
CA ARG A 354 7.49 19.80 31.74
C ARG A 354 6.55 19.19 30.70
N ALA A 355 5.59 19.99 30.24
CA ALA A 355 4.60 19.55 29.25
C ALA A 355 5.23 19.16 27.90
N ASP A 356 6.31 19.81 27.48
CA ASP A 356 7.06 19.46 26.28
C ASP A 356 7.66 18.05 26.37
N GLN A 357 8.29 17.72 27.51
CA GLN A 357 8.88 16.40 27.76
C GLN A 357 7.83 15.28 27.79
N ILE A 358 6.69 15.56 28.41
CA ILE A 358 5.54 14.65 28.45
C ILE A 358 5.03 14.42 27.02
N GLN A 359 4.83 15.49 26.24
CA GLN A 359 4.36 15.39 24.87
C GLN A 359 5.37 14.65 23.98
N ASP A 360 6.66 14.92 24.13
CA ASP A 360 7.72 14.25 23.37
C ASP A 360 7.80 12.75 23.71
N TYR A 361 7.52 12.37 24.97
CA TYR A 361 7.30 10.98 25.32
C TYR A 361 6.02 10.47 24.62
N VAL A 362 4.83 11.02 24.87
CA VAL A 362 3.56 10.54 24.31
C VAL A 362 3.62 10.36 22.79
N THR A 363 4.24 11.30 22.06
CA THR A 363 4.42 11.26 20.61
C THR A 363 5.49 10.28 20.12
N GLY A 364 6.33 9.74 21.00
CA GLY A 364 7.35 8.74 20.70
C GLY A 364 8.70 9.31 20.27
N LYS A 365 8.91 10.63 20.34
CA LYS A 365 10.22 11.24 20.07
C LYS A 365 11.26 10.82 21.10
N VAL A 366 10.86 10.68 22.36
CA VAL A 366 11.69 10.11 23.42
C VAL A 366 11.12 8.76 23.82
N THR A 367 11.96 7.73 23.81
CA THR A 367 11.60 6.36 24.12
C THR A 367 12.46 5.81 25.25
N GLY A 368 11.88 4.90 26.04
CA GLY A 368 12.55 4.30 27.18
C GLY A 368 11.56 3.74 28.20
N PRO A 369 12.01 2.85 29.10
CA PRO A 369 11.20 2.36 30.21
C PRO A 369 10.70 3.51 31.09
N LEU A 370 9.42 3.49 31.43
CA LEU A 370 8.76 4.56 32.18
C LEU A 370 8.19 4.02 33.48
N LEU A 371 8.55 4.65 34.60
CA LEU A 371 7.87 4.49 35.87
C LEU A 371 6.86 5.63 36.07
N VAL A 372 5.59 5.28 36.26
CA VAL A 372 4.55 6.19 36.76
C VAL A 372 4.31 5.89 38.23
N PHE A 373 4.60 6.85 39.10
CA PHE A 373 4.35 6.70 40.54
C PHE A 373 2.87 6.95 40.83
N GLU A 374 2.23 5.98 41.49
CA GLU A 374 0.81 6.05 41.81
C GLU A 374 0.62 6.62 43.22
N LYS A 375 1.07 5.87 44.24
CA LYS A 375 0.86 6.22 45.65
C LYS A 375 1.80 5.50 46.59
N LEU A 376 1.85 6.02 47.81
CA LEU A 376 2.40 5.33 48.96
C LEU A 376 1.28 4.65 49.74
N GLU A 377 1.49 3.37 50.07
CA GLU A 377 0.61 2.63 50.96
C GLU A 377 1.36 2.24 52.23
N LYS A 378 0.63 2.14 53.34
CA LYS A 378 1.16 1.63 54.60
C LYS A 378 0.57 0.25 54.83
N ASP A 379 1.41 -0.76 54.69
CA ASP A 379 1.07 -2.15 54.95
C ASP A 379 1.57 -2.57 56.34
N LEU A 380 1.26 -3.80 56.75
CA LEU A 380 1.71 -4.38 58.03
C LEU A 380 3.24 -4.40 58.20
N ARG A 381 3.98 -4.40 57.07
CA ARG A 381 5.46 -4.44 57.04
C ARG A 381 6.12 -3.06 56.92
N GLY A 382 5.33 -1.98 56.82
CA GLY A 382 5.84 -0.62 56.66
C GLY A 382 5.29 0.08 55.40
N PHE A 383 6.00 1.11 54.95
CA PHE A 383 5.60 1.86 53.74
C PHE A 383 6.03 1.13 52.48
N VAL A 384 5.11 1.04 51.52
CA VAL A 384 5.31 0.45 50.20
C VAL A 384 5.01 1.51 49.15
N LEU A 385 5.96 1.71 48.25
CA LEU A 385 5.79 2.53 47.07
C LEU A 385 5.16 1.69 45.96
N ARG A 386 4.01 2.14 45.45
CA ARG A 386 3.34 1.52 44.29
C ARG A 386 3.42 2.40 43.06
N GLY A 387 3.51 1.75 41.91
CA GLY A 387 3.50 2.41 40.62
C GLY A 387 3.42 1.41 39.47
N HIS A 388 3.40 1.94 38.25
CA HIS A 388 3.37 1.15 37.03
C HIS A 388 4.67 1.34 36.25
N MET A 389 5.33 0.23 35.93
CA MET A 389 6.52 0.22 35.07
C MET A 389 6.13 -0.25 33.67
N PHE A 390 6.32 0.63 32.69
CA PHE A 390 6.11 0.35 31.29
C PHE A 390 7.45 0.02 30.62
N ASN A 391 7.48 -0.95 29.71
CA ASN A 391 8.64 -1.16 28.85
C ASN A 391 8.84 -0.01 27.85
N ALA A 392 9.99 0.04 27.18
CA ALA A 392 10.30 1.11 26.22
C ALA A 392 9.25 1.25 25.09
N GLN A 393 8.60 0.15 24.72
CA GLN A 393 7.58 0.11 23.67
C GLN A 393 6.16 0.43 24.15
N ARG A 394 5.92 0.54 25.47
CA ARG A 394 4.59 0.73 26.10
C ARG A 394 3.58 -0.40 25.87
N THR A 395 4.06 -1.59 25.54
CA THR A 395 3.21 -2.76 25.26
C THR A 395 3.05 -3.67 26.47
N LEU A 396 3.98 -3.59 27.43
CA LEU A 396 3.94 -4.29 28.70
C LEU A 396 3.88 -3.29 29.86
N VAL A 397 3.14 -3.66 30.90
CA VAL A 397 3.06 -2.94 32.15
C VAL A 397 3.18 -3.93 33.30
N GLU A 398 4.03 -3.63 34.27
CA GLU A 398 4.12 -4.36 35.54
C GLU A 398 3.82 -3.40 36.69
N THR A 399 2.98 -3.84 37.63
CA THR A 399 2.75 -3.09 38.86
C THR A 399 3.91 -3.37 39.81
N ILE A 400 4.65 -2.31 40.15
CA ILE A 400 5.77 -2.40 41.07
C ILE A 400 5.31 -2.15 42.50
N SER A 401 5.92 -2.84 43.45
CA SER A 401 5.70 -2.66 44.89
C SER A 401 7.05 -2.69 45.57
N LEU A 402 7.59 -1.52 45.89
CA LEU A 402 8.91 -1.37 46.48
C LEU A 402 8.76 -1.06 47.97
N PRO A 403 9.17 -1.98 48.88
CA PRO A 403 9.16 -1.70 50.30
C PRO A 403 10.27 -0.71 50.66
N LEU A 404 10.07 0.06 51.72
CA LEU A 404 11.09 0.94 52.26
C LEU A 404 12.31 0.11 52.69
N LYS A 405 13.47 0.32 52.03
CA LYS A 405 14.75 -0.22 52.50
C LYS A 405 15.10 0.44 53.82
N GLN A 406 14.71 -0.20 54.91
CA GLN A 406 15.15 0.20 56.23
C GLN A 406 16.65 -0.08 56.33
N GLY A 407 17.47 0.96 56.45
CA GLY A 407 18.89 0.86 56.77
C GLY A 407 19.13 0.41 58.21
N PHE A 408 18.51 -0.69 58.66
CA PHE A 408 18.87 -1.34 59.90
C PHE A 408 20.02 -2.30 59.60
N GLU A 409 21.26 -1.82 59.70
CA GLU A 409 22.27 -2.68 60.30
C GLU A 409 21.76 -3.02 61.71
N PRO A 410 21.55 -4.30 62.07
CA PRO A 410 21.33 -4.62 63.45
C PRO A 410 22.62 -4.23 64.19
N ALA A 411 22.57 -3.12 64.92
CA ALA A 411 23.55 -2.83 65.93
C ALA A 411 23.56 -4.04 66.86
N VAL A 412 24.57 -4.89 66.70
CA VAL A 412 24.92 -5.91 67.66
C VAL A 412 25.22 -5.14 68.93
N ALA A 413 24.22 -5.03 69.80
CA ALA A 413 24.42 -4.64 71.17
C ALA A 413 25.31 -5.73 71.77
N SER A 414 26.62 -5.48 71.75
CA SER A 414 27.58 -6.11 72.63
C SER A 414 27.20 -5.73 74.05
N GLN A 415 26.17 -6.40 74.56
CA GLN A 415 25.92 -6.49 75.98
C GLN A 415 26.96 -7.47 76.49
N GLU A 416 28.12 -6.95 76.90
CA GLU A 416 29.07 -7.65 77.76
C GLU A 416 28.32 -8.03 79.05
N VAL A 417 27.68 -9.19 79.02
CA VAL A 417 27.30 -9.91 80.23
C VAL A 417 28.55 -10.64 80.69
N SER A 418 29.29 -9.96 81.57
CA SER A 418 30.21 -10.59 82.50
C SER A 418 29.49 -11.70 83.26
N SER A 419 29.83 -12.95 82.96
CA SER A 419 29.79 -14.03 83.95
C SER A 419 30.82 -15.10 83.60
N ASN A 420 31.80 -15.19 84.50
CA ASN A 420 32.82 -16.22 84.58
C ASN A 420 32.27 -17.63 84.37
N THR A 421 32.95 -18.48 83.61
CA THR A 421 33.34 -19.81 84.08
C THR A 421 34.58 -20.31 83.32
N ARG A 422 35.59 -20.70 84.09
CA ARG A 422 36.86 -21.30 83.68
C ARG A 422 36.66 -22.57 82.84
N SER A 423 37.29 -22.60 81.67
CA SER A 423 37.65 -23.83 80.97
C SER A 423 39.08 -24.21 81.35
N ALA A 424 39.25 -25.30 82.11
CA ALA A 424 40.55 -25.95 82.27
C ALA A 424 40.51 -27.30 81.55
N ALA A 425 41.26 -27.35 80.44
CA ALA A 425 42.01 -28.47 79.87
C ALA A 425 41.37 -29.87 79.80
N ALA A 426 41.26 -30.41 78.58
CA ALA A 426 41.88 -31.71 78.25
C ALA A 426 41.74 -32.05 76.75
N HIS A 427 42.88 -32.20 76.09
CA HIS A 427 43.11 -33.04 74.92
C HIS A 427 44.56 -33.54 75.03
N PRO A 428 44.95 -34.65 74.37
CA PRO A 428 44.35 -35.98 74.32
C PRO A 428 45.43 -37.06 74.61
N GLY A 429 45.04 -38.33 74.79
CA GLY A 429 46.05 -39.40 74.85
C GLY A 429 45.51 -40.75 75.30
N ALA A 430 44.81 -41.45 74.41
CA ALA A 430 44.54 -42.87 74.56
C ALA A 430 45.62 -43.66 73.80
N THR A 431 46.50 -44.30 74.56
CA THR A 431 47.47 -45.29 74.09
C THR A 431 46.83 -46.68 74.07
N ASN A 432 47.08 -47.40 72.99
CA ASN A 432 46.85 -48.84 72.82
C ASN A 432 47.66 -49.68 73.82
N ARG A 433 47.00 -50.68 74.42
CA ARG A 433 47.49 -52.03 74.82
C ARG A 433 46.25 -52.74 75.39
N GLY A 434 45.77 -53.89 74.93
CA GLY A 434 46.46 -55.02 74.33
C GLY A 434 46.45 -56.19 75.32
N GLY A 435 45.39 -57.01 75.27
CA GLY A 435 45.44 -58.47 75.48
C GLY A 435 45.54 -59.03 76.90
N SER A 436 44.59 -59.92 77.17
CA SER A 436 44.50 -60.94 78.24
C SER A 436 43.78 -60.52 79.52
#